data_AF-A0AAE3AHD0-F1
#
_entry.id   AF-A0AAE3AHD0-F1
#
_cell.length_a   1.000
_cell.length_b   1.000
_cell.length_c   1.000
_cell.angle_alpha   90.00
_cell.angle_beta   90.00
_cell.angle_gamma   90.00
#
_symmetry.space_group_name_H-M   'P 1'
#
loop_
_entity.id
_entity.type
_entity.pdbx_description
1 polymer ?
#
loop_
_entity_poly.entity_id
_entity_poly.type
_entity_poly.pdbx_seq_one_letter_code
_entity_poly.pdbx_strand_id
1 'polypeptide(L)'
;MEGNVRSFLSTKVAVNKKIRETILKCPSMFFAYNNGVSATAMDVQLERTASGTHIVGARDFQIINGGQTTASLSNTRHKDKADLEGIYVQMKLTEIDESDMDRSTELVRNISRSSNSQNKVTDADFFSTHPFHIRMEQHSRRIFAPAESGAQYETKWFYERAKGQFLQAQMRLTPAKKRQFLLQNPKSKVITKTDLAKVRNTWSEMPHIVSKGAQTNFMKFAELIDEAWTTNDSQFNERYFTESVALVILFKHLEALIPRQEWYEQGYRANIVTYSLALLHQLIRKQFKNMELDLQSIWQRQSVPESVTKALEQIAEQVFYRITDPNRPTINVTQWCKREGCWNSVQEINLILPAEFSSVLIGKAEVRAAEKEARKDQKMLSETEAQVKVLQYSADQWKKLSAFAIQKRMASPDENMALKYACQIPNKMPSGYQSQRLLALLDRALSEGFNL
;
A
#
# COMPACT_ATOMS: atom_id res chain seq x y z
N MET A 1 6.14 -12.62 10.01
CA MET A 1 6.80 -11.55 9.21
C MET A 1 5.77 -10.49 8.80
N GLU A 2 4.95 -9.99 9.73
CA GLU A 2 3.87 -9.04 9.41
C GLU A 2 4.30 -7.57 9.56
N GLY A 3 5.37 -7.29 10.30
CA GLY A 3 5.91 -5.93 10.51
C GLY A 3 7.00 -5.47 9.52
N ASN A 4 7.35 -6.27 8.50
CA ASN A 4 8.45 -5.91 7.59
C ASN A 4 8.01 -4.89 6.53
N VAL A 5 8.67 -3.74 6.56
CA VAL A 5 8.46 -2.57 5.68
C VAL A 5 8.81 -2.88 4.21
N ARG A 6 9.62 -3.91 3.94
CA ARG A 6 9.96 -4.39 2.58
C ARG A 6 9.80 -5.89 2.47
N SER A 7 9.18 -6.33 1.37
CA SER A 7 9.14 -7.71 0.92
C SER A 7 10.41 -8.05 0.12
N PHE A 8 10.85 -9.31 0.13
CA PHE A 8 12.00 -9.77 -0.65
C PHE A 8 11.79 -9.49 -2.15
N LEU A 9 12.67 -8.65 -2.71
CA LEU A 9 12.41 -7.97 -3.97
C LEU A 9 12.64 -8.84 -5.22
N SER A 10 13.61 -9.76 -5.21
CA SER A 10 13.97 -10.70 -6.31
C SER A 10 15.44 -11.12 -6.22
N THR A 11 15.81 -12.32 -6.69
CA THR A 11 17.23 -12.73 -6.87
C THR A 11 17.98 -11.94 -7.96
N LYS A 12 17.29 -11.13 -8.77
CA LYS A 12 17.87 -10.37 -9.89
C LYS A 12 18.51 -9.03 -9.49
N VAL A 13 18.28 -8.56 -8.27
CA VAL A 13 18.98 -7.37 -7.75
C VAL A 13 20.46 -7.73 -7.58
N ALA A 14 21.38 -6.88 -8.03
CA ALA A 14 22.82 -7.19 -8.08
C ALA A 14 23.38 -7.72 -6.74
N VAL A 15 22.90 -7.17 -5.63
CA VAL A 15 23.23 -7.62 -4.27
C VAL A 15 22.76 -9.06 -4.01
N ASN A 16 21.51 -9.40 -4.34
CA ASN A 16 20.96 -10.73 -4.13
C ASN A 16 21.62 -11.80 -5.03
N LYS A 17 22.11 -11.39 -6.21
CA LYS A 17 22.91 -12.25 -7.09
C LYS A 17 24.25 -12.60 -6.44
N LYS A 18 24.95 -11.61 -5.86
CA LYS A 18 26.22 -11.82 -5.15
C LYS A 18 26.05 -12.74 -3.93
N ILE A 19 25.02 -12.49 -3.11
CA ILE A 19 24.72 -13.35 -1.94
C ILE A 19 24.46 -14.79 -2.40
N ARG A 20 23.64 -14.99 -3.45
CA ARG A 20 23.38 -16.32 -4.02
C ARG A 20 24.66 -16.98 -4.58
N GLU A 21 25.53 -16.22 -5.25
CA GLU A 21 26.80 -16.74 -5.75
C GLU A 21 27.72 -17.19 -4.61
N THR A 22 27.80 -16.44 -3.51
CA THR A 22 28.56 -16.86 -2.33
C THR A 22 27.99 -18.15 -1.75
N ILE A 23 26.67 -18.26 -1.60
CA ILE A 23 26.01 -19.50 -1.11
C ILE A 23 26.41 -20.71 -1.96
N LEU A 24 26.37 -20.57 -3.29
CA LEU A 24 26.58 -21.69 -4.21
C LEU A 24 28.04 -22.03 -4.47
N LYS A 25 28.95 -21.05 -4.39
CA LYS A 25 30.36 -21.24 -4.80
C LYS A 25 31.35 -21.19 -3.64
N CYS A 26 31.08 -20.37 -2.62
CA CYS A 26 32.01 -20.13 -1.51
C CYS A 26 31.26 -20.09 -0.16
N PRO A 27 30.51 -21.14 0.22
CA PRO A 27 29.63 -21.13 1.41
C PRO A 27 30.37 -20.85 2.72
N SER A 28 31.59 -21.37 2.88
CA SER A 28 32.44 -21.13 4.06
C SER A 28 32.85 -19.65 4.23
N MET A 29 32.88 -18.88 3.15
CA MET A 29 33.20 -17.45 3.16
C MET A 29 31.96 -16.56 3.32
N PHE A 30 30.76 -17.15 3.47
CA PHE A 30 29.52 -16.39 3.55
C PHE A 30 29.55 -15.35 4.67
N PHE A 31 30.07 -15.73 5.84
CA PHE A 31 30.24 -14.87 7.01
C PHE A 31 31.10 -13.64 6.70
N ALA A 32 32.14 -13.79 5.89
CA ALA A 32 33.08 -12.72 5.56
C ALA A 32 32.59 -11.82 4.41
N TYR A 33 31.87 -12.39 3.43
CA TYR A 33 31.54 -11.68 2.18
C TYR A 33 30.17 -11.00 2.20
N ASN A 34 29.29 -11.35 3.14
CA ASN A 34 27.91 -10.89 3.14
C ASN A 34 27.54 -10.21 4.45
N ASN A 35 26.65 -9.23 4.35
CA ASN A 35 26.09 -8.58 5.52
C ASN A 35 25.24 -9.58 6.33
N GLY A 36 25.40 -9.50 7.65
CA GLY A 36 24.67 -10.29 8.62
C GLY A 36 23.21 -9.88 8.81
N VAL A 37 22.66 -10.29 9.96
CA VAL A 37 21.34 -9.91 10.44
C VAL A 37 21.46 -9.03 11.68
N SER A 38 20.54 -8.08 11.84
CA SER A 38 20.32 -7.41 13.13
C SER A 38 19.03 -7.94 13.70
N ALA A 39 19.09 -8.42 14.93
CA ALA A 39 17.97 -9.02 15.63
C ALA A 39 17.78 -8.40 17.01
N THR A 40 16.57 -8.52 17.52
CA THR A 40 16.18 -8.12 18.86
C THR A 40 15.56 -9.32 19.57
N ALA A 41 15.70 -9.36 20.89
CA ALA A 41 15.05 -10.35 21.74
C ALA A 41 14.69 -9.69 23.08
N MET A 42 13.64 -10.14 23.73
CA MET A 42 13.24 -9.68 25.07
C MET A 42 14.04 -10.34 26.19
N ASP A 43 14.56 -11.54 25.94
CA ASP A 43 15.38 -12.29 26.89
C ASP A 43 16.36 -13.16 26.09
N VAL A 44 17.59 -13.29 26.57
CA VAL A 44 18.64 -14.10 25.96
C VAL A 44 19.26 -15.02 27.00
N GLN A 45 19.06 -16.32 26.84
CA GLN A 45 19.66 -17.33 27.70
C GLN A 45 21.06 -17.68 27.19
N LEU A 46 22.05 -17.47 28.06
CA LEU A 46 23.46 -17.70 27.77
C LEU A 46 23.99 -18.88 28.57
N GLU A 47 24.71 -19.77 27.89
CA GLU A 47 25.46 -20.85 28.52
C GLU A 47 26.95 -20.67 28.28
N ARG A 48 27.76 -20.79 29.34
CA ARG A 48 29.22 -20.75 29.23
C ARG A 48 29.74 -22.18 29.12
N THR A 49 30.37 -22.46 28.00
CA THR A 49 31.04 -23.73 27.72
C THR A 49 32.55 -23.53 27.66
N ALA A 50 33.33 -24.63 27.62
CA ALA A 50 34.77 -24.56 27.40
C ALA A 50 35.15 -23.87 26.07
N SER A 51 34.27 -23.91 25.07
CA SER A 51 34.41 -23.23 23.76
C SER A 51 33.96 -21.77 23.75
N GLY A 52 33.43 -21.25 24.87
CA GLY A 52 32.97 -19.86 25.00
C GLY A 52 31.49 -19.74 25.37
N THR A 53 30.98 -18.50 25.34
CA THR A 53 29.59 -18.17 25.65
C THR A 53 28.70 -18.43 24.43
N HIS A 54 27.64 -19.21 24.63
CA HIS A 54 26.67 -19.58 23.60
C HIS A 54 25.29 -19.06 23.98
N ILE A 55 24.51 -18.66 22.96
CA ILE A 55 23.08 -18.40 23.13
C ILE A 55 22.36 -19.73 22.99
N VAL A 56 21.66 -20.17 24.03
CA VAL A 56 20.92 -21.44 24.06
C VAL A 56 19.40 -21.24 23.97
N GLY A 57 18.93 -20.01 24.16
CA GLY A 57 17.54 -19.63 24.01
C GLY A 57 17.38 -18.12 23.86
N ALA A 58 16.33 -17.70 23.15
CA ALA A 58 15.96 -16.29 23.06
C ALA A 58 14.44 -16.17 22.98
N ARG A 59 13.85 -15.23 23.73
CA ARG A 59 12.40 -14.96 23.74
C ARG A 59 12.08 -13.76 22.87
N ASP A 60 10.99 -13.88 22.10
CA ASP A 60 10.56 -12.88 21.10
C ASP A 60 11.68 -12.44 20.15
N PHE A 61 12.38 -13.43 19.59
CA PHE A 61 13.46 -13.18 18.65
C PHE A 61 12.92 -12.63 17.32
N GLN A 62 13.32 -11.42 16.97
CA GLN A 62 12.88 -10.73 15.76
C GLN A 62 14.06 -10.23 14.94
N ILE A 63 14.09 -10.57 13.66
CA ILE A 63 15.08 -10.03 12.71
C ILE A 63 14.54 -8.70 12.18
N ILE A 64 15.13 -7.59 12.66
CA ILE A 64 14.75 -6.22 12.31
C ILE A 64 15.55 -5.67 11.11
N ASN A 65 16.69 -6.27 10.79
CA ASN A 65 17.43 -6.04 9.54
C ASN A 65 18.10 -7.33 9.07
N GLY A 66 18.24 -7.52 7.75
CA GLY A 66 18.79 -8.72 7.13
C GLY A 66 17.79 -9.49 6.27
N GLY A 67 16.69 -8.84 5.85
CA GLY A 67 15.66 -9.45 5.01
C GLY A 67 16.19 -9.97 3.67
N GLN A 68 17.21 -9.33 3.09
CA GLN A 68 17.87 -9.81 1.88
C GLN A 68 18.70 -11.08 2.14
N THR A 69 19.48 -11.10 3.22
CA THR A 69 20.31 -12.24 3.64
C THR A 69 19.45 -13.47 3.93
N THR A 70 18.45 -13.32 4.81
CA THR A 70 17.52 -14.42 5.17
C THR A 70 16.72 -14.94 3.98
N ALA A 71 16.16 -14.04 3.15
CA ALA A 71 15.40 -14.47 2.00
C ALA A 71 16.26 -15.07 0.88
N SER A 72 17.51 -14.61 0.70
CA SER A 72 18.43 -15.20 -0.28
C SER A 72 18.87 -16.61 0.14
N LEU A 73 19.17 -16.83 1.43
CA LEU A 73 19.45 -18.15 1.99
C LEU A 73 18.25 -19.10 1.79
N SER A 74 17.07 -18.66 2.22
CA SER A 74 15.83 -19.43 2.05
C SER A 74 15.55 -19.76 0.59
N ASN A 75 15.60 -18.76 -0.30
CA ASN A 75 15.31 -18.96 -1.71
C ASN A 75 16.34 -19.86 -2.40
N THR A 76 17.63 -19.73 -2.10
CA THR A 76 18.69 -20.56 -2.71
C THR A 76 18.55 -22.02 -2.27
N ARG A 77 18.26 -22.28 -0.99
CA ARG A 77 17.93 -23.63 -0.50
C ARG A 77 16.72 -24.23 -1.22
N HIS A 78 15.66 -23.45 -1.45
CA HIS A 78 14.42 -23.98 -2.03
C HIS A 78 14.51 -24.18 -3.54
N LYS A 79 15.05 -23.18 -4.25
CA LYS A 79 15.10 -23.12 -5.71
C LYS A 79 16.28 -23.88 -6.28
N ASP A 80 17.46 -23.70 -5.70
CA ASP A 80 18.71 -24.26 -6.20
C ASP A 80 19.10 -25.54 -5.46
N LYS A 81 18.31 -25.95 -4.44
CA LYS A 81 18.56 -27.12 -3.59
C LYS A 81 19.94 -27.08 -2.92
N ALA A 82 20.46 -25.87 -2.72
CA ALA A 82 21.75 -25.66 -2.07
C ALA A 82 21.69 -26.15 -0.62
N ASP A 83 22.72 -26.86 -0.22
CA ASP A 83 22.99 -27.13 1.18
C ASP A 83 23.44 -25.84 1.86
N LEU A 84 22.93 -25.59 3.06
CA LEU A 84 23.29 -24.43 3.87
C LEU A 84 24.21 -24.83 5.04
N GLU A 85 24.60 -26.10 5.15
CA GLU A 85 25.56 -26.56 6.14
C GLU A 85 26.91 -25.83 5.97
N GLY A 86 27.51 -25.41 7.09
CA GLY A 86 28.76 -24.64 7.10
C GLY A 86 28.62 -23.15 6.72
N ILE A 87 27.41 -22.65 6.45
CA ILE A 87 27.14 -21.23 6.26
C ILE A 87 26.89 -20.56 7.62
N TYR A 88 27.77 -19.65 7.99
CA TYR A 88 27.62 -18.83 9.19
C TYR A 88 27.18 -17.41 8.83
N VAL A 89 26.17 -16.89 9.53
CA VAL A 89 25.65 -15.54 9.33
C VAL A 89 26.00 -14.69 10.54
N GLN A 90 26.69 -13.57 10.31
CA GLN A 90 26.97 -12.62 11.39
C GLN A 90 25.64 -12.10 11.97
N MET A 91 25.52 -12.04 13.29
CA MET A 91 24.34 -11.51 13.97
C MET A 91 24.75 -10.41 14.93
N LYS A 92 24.05 -9.27 14.86
CA LYS A 92 24.03 -8.29 15.93
C LYS A 92 22.71 -8.46 16.69
N LEU A 93 22.78 -8.98 17.91
CA LEU A 93 21.63 -9.14 18.79
C LEU A 93 21.59 -8.00 19.81
N THR A 94 20.43 -7.38 19.98
CA THR A 94 20.18 -6.40 21.03
C THR A 94 19.07 -6.92 21.92
N GLU A 95 19.40 -7.17 23.19
CA GLU A 95 18.43 -7.49 24.22
C GLU A 95 17.66 -6.21 24.60
N ILE A 96 16.34 -6.33 24.70
CA ILE A 96 15.43 -5.22 24.93
C ILE A 96 14.87 -5.34 26.34
N ASP A 97 14.99 -4.27 27.12
CA ASP A 97 14.47 -4.19 28.48
C ASP A 97 12.93 -4.08 28.46
N GLU A 98 12.25 -4.99 29.16
CA GLU A 98 10.78 -5.03 29.28
C GLU A 98 10.22 -3.99 30.23
N SER A 99 11.06 -3.35 31.06
CA SER A 99 10.60 -2.39 32.06
C SER A 99 10.21 -1.02 31.49
N ASP A 100 10.63 -0.69 30.27
CA ASP A 100 10.38 0.59 29.59
C ASP A 100 10.05 0.38 28.10
N MET A 101 8.80 0.01 27.83
CA MET A 101 8.41 -0.46 26.50
C MET A 101 8.31 0.65 25.45
N ASP A 102 8.07 1.89 25.84
CA ASP A 102 8.07 3.05 24.95
C ASP A 102 9.48 3.31 24.41
N ARG A 103 10.48 3.33 25.31
CA ARG A 103 11.88 3.48 24.94
C ARG A 103 12.39 2.30 24.13
N SER A 104 11.94 1.09 24.45
CA SER A 104 12.26 -0.14 23.72
C SER A 104 11.68 -0.14 22.29
N THR A 105 10.44 0.31 22.13
CA THR A 105 9.80 0.49 20.81
C THR A 105 10.53 1.57 19.99
N GLU A 106 10.88 2.68 20.62
CA GLU A 106 11.67 3.75 19.99
C GLU A 106 13.07 3.25 19.61
N LEU A 107 13.73 2.46 20.47
CA LEU A 107 15.04 1.88 20.21
C LEU A 107 14.99 0.92 19.01
N VAL A 108 14.02 0.02 18.93
CA VAL A 108 13.81 -0.87 17.77
C VAL A 108 13.62 -0.05 16.50
N ARG A 109 12.77 0.97 16.56
CA ARG A 109 12.51 1.88 15.45
C ARG A 109 13.78 2.62 15.03
N ASN A 110 14.57 3.11 15.97
CA ASN A 110 15.81 3.85 15.73
C ASN A 110 16.94 2.94 15.21
N ILE A 111 17.06 1.71 15.72
CA ILE A 111 18.01 0.71 15.19
C ILE A 111 17.61 0.34 13.76
N SER A 112 16.33 0.08 13.50
CA SER A 112 15.84 -0.17 12.15
C SER A 112 16.10 1.01 11.22
N ARG A 113 15.80 2.25 11.65
CA ARG A 113 16.04 3.47 10.88
C ARG A 113 17.53 3.71 10.59
N SER A 114 18.38 3.53 11.59
CA SER A 114 19.83 3.79 11.50
C SER A 114 20.55 2.69 10.71
N SER A 115 20.19 1.42 10.90
CA SER A 115 20.77 0.29 10.17
C SER A 115 20.34 0.26 8.69
N ASN A 116 19.15 0.80 8.39
CA ASN A 116 18.68 0.99 7.02
C ASN A 116 19.21 2.27 6.33
N SER A 117 19.97 3.11 7.03
CA SER A 117 20.53 4.35 6.46
C SER A 117 21.56 4.11 5.34
N GLN A 118 22.14 2.90 5.24
CA GLN A 118 23.02 2.50 4.13
C GLN A 118 22.25 2.15 2.83
N ASN A 119 20.92 1.99 2.86
CA ASN A 119 20.05 1.89 1.69
C ASN A 119 18.72 2.60 1.98
N LYS A 120 18.68 3.93 1.80
CA LYS A 120 17.56 4.85 2.11
C LYS A 120 16.19 4.15 2.15
N VAL A 121 15.73 3.81 3.36
CA VAL A 121 14.32 3.49 3.60
C VAL A 121 13.55 4.79 3.46
N THR A 122 12.54 4.77 2.61
CA THR A 122 11.73 5.96 2.35
C THR A 122 10.61 6.03 3.37
N ASP A 123 10.16 7.23 3.75
CA ASP A 123 8.99 7.38 4.63
C ASP A 123 7.74 6.71 4.02
N ALA A 124 7.71 6.60 2.69
CA ALA A 124 6.69 5.88 1.96
C ALA A 124 6.63 4.39 2.33
N ASP A 125 7.78 3.78 2.64
CA ASP A 125 7.87 2.38 3.04
C ASP A 125 7.15 2.13 4.38
N PHE A 126 7.27 3.03 5.37
CA PHE A 126 6.57 2.92 6.67
C PHE A 126 5.04 2.96 6.54
N PHE A 127 4.50 3.71 5.58
CA PHE A 127 3.06 3.76 5.35
C PHE A 127 2.47 2.45 4.81
N SER A 128 3.27 1.48 4.37
CA SER A 128 2.74 0.22 3.82
C SER A 128 1.90 -0.58 4.82
N THR A 129 2.08 -0.37 6.12
CA THR A 129 1.32 -1.01 7.21
C THR A 129 0.11 -0.21 7.66
N HIS A 130 -0.11 1.00 7.13
CA HIS A 130 -1.27 1.81 7.49
C HIS A 130 -2.59 1.06 7.14
N PRO A 131 -3.62 1.10 8.01
CA PRO A 131 -4.88 0.39 7.81
C PRO A 131 -5.54 0.60 6.44
N PHE A 132 -5.46 1.82 5.91
CA PHE A 132 -5.88 2.13 4.53
C PHE A 132 -5.28 1.19 3.48
N HIS A 133 -3.96 0.99 3.51
CA HIS A 133 -3.27 0.17 2.51
C HIS A 133 -3.58 -1.32 2.67
N ILE A 134 -3.79 -1.77 3.91
CA ILE A 134 -4.26 -3.13 4.20
C ILE A 134 -5.66 -3.33 3.63
N ARG A 135 -6.56 -2.36 3.82
CA ARG A 135 -7.93 -2.41 3.27
C ARG A 135 -7.94 -2.41 1.73
N MET A 136 -7.12 -1.56 1.10
CA MET A 136 -6.98 -1.58 -0.36
C MET A 136 -6.44 -2.92 -0.86
N GLU A 137 -5.52 -3.55 -0.13
CA GLU A 137 -5.08 -4.91 -0.43
C GLU A 137 -6.25 -5.90 -0.33
N GLN A 138 -7.01 -5.91 0.76
CA GLN A 138 -8.16 -6.81 0.95
C GLN A 138 -9.18 -6.70 -0.19
N HIS A 139 -9.57 -5.48 -0.56
CA HIS A 139 -10.44 -5.23 -1.71
C HIS A 139 -9.85 -5.82 -3.00
N SER A 140 -8.56 -5.58 -3.26
CA SER A 140 -7.85 -6.11 -4.43
C SER A 140 -7.81 -7.64 -4.50
N ARG A 141 -7.86 -8.33 -3.35
CA ARG A 141 -7.89 -9.80 -3.30
C ARG A 141 -9.29 -10.37 -3.45
N ARG A 142 -10.34 -9.63 -3.06
CA ARG A 142 -11.72 -10.11 -3.07
C ARG A 142 -12.44 -9.79 -4.38
N ILE A 143 -12.27 -8.57 -4.87
CA ILE A 143 -13.05 -8.03 -5.99
C ILE A 143 -12.53 -8.57 -7.32
N PHE A 144 -13.43 -9.13 -8.11
CA PHE A 144 -13.16 -9.53 -9.48
C PHE A 144 -13.48 -8.37 -10.43
N ALA A 145 -12.57 -8.13 -11.36
CA ALA A 145 -12.80 -7.26 -12.49
C ALA A 145 -13.58 -8.00 -13.56
N PRO A 146 -14.61 -7.35 -14.17
CA PRO A 146 -15.34 -7.92 -15.29
C PRO A 146 -14.40 -8.39 -16.41
N ALA A 147 -14.81 -9.42 -17.15
CA ALA A 147 -14.03 -9.95 -18.25
C ALA A 147 -13.91 -8.91 -19.39
N GLU A 148 -12.70 -8.70 -19.89
CA GLU A 148 -12.46 -7.86 -21.07
C GLU A 148 -12.85 -8.61 -22.34
N SER A 149 -13.63 -7.96 -23.21
CA SER A 149 -13.94 -8.31 -24.62
C SER A 149 -13.48 -9.70 -25.09
N GLY A 150 -14.20 -10.76 -24.70
CA GLY A 150 -13.99 -12.14 -25.16
C GLY A 150 -13.16 -13.05 -24.24
N ALA A 151 -12.63 -12.54 -23.13
CA ALA A 151 -12.01 -13.38 -22.12
C ALA A 151 -13.06 -14.25 -21.39
N GLN A 152 -12.78 -15.54 -21.25
CA GLN A 152 -13.67 -16.49 -20.57
C GLN A 152 -13.53 -16.50 -19.03
N TYR A 153 -12.58 -15.73 -18.49
CA TYR A 153 -12.29 -15.72 -17.06
C TYR A 153 -12.17 -14.30 -16.52
N GLU A 154 -12.66 -14.12 -15.30
CA GLU A 154 -12.51 -12.88 -14.56
C GLU A 154 -11.08 -12.71 -14.04
N THR A 155 -10.64 -11.47 -13.95
CA THR A 155 -9.29 -11.11 -13.47
C THR A 155 -9.40 -10.29 -12.19
N LYS A 156 -8.28 -10.05 -11.50
CA LYS A 156 -8.20 -9.17 -10.34
C LYS A 156 -7.14 -8.11 -10.57
N TRP A 157 -7.43 -6.91 -10.08
CA TRP A 157 -6.42 -5.88 -9.94
C TRP A 157 -5.64 -6.13 -8.66
N PHE A 158 -4.35 -6.44 -8.77
CA PHE A 158 -3.51 -6.75 -7.63
C PHE A 158 -2.94 -5.46 -7.05
N TYR A 159 -3.33 -5.13 -5.82
CA TYR A 159 -2.72 -4.02 -5.10
C TYR A 159 -1.44 -4.47 -4.40
N GLU A 160 -0.33 -3.79 -4.69
CA GLU A 160 0.98 -3.99 -4.08
C GLU A 160 1.27 -2.84 -3.11
N ARG A 161 0.96 -3.06 -1.82
CA ARG A 161 1.23 -2.08 -0.76
C ARG A 161 2.70 -2.05 -0.36
N ALA A 162 3.37 -3.19 -0.39
CA ALA A 162 4.80 -3.32 -0.12
C ALA A 162 5.54 -3.76 -1.38
N LYS A 163 6.63 -3.07 -1.71
CA LYS A 163 7.39 -3.33 -2.94
C LYS A 163 7.80 -4.81 -3.02
N GLY A 164 7.47 -5.47 -4.13
CA GLY A 164 7.80 -6.88 -4.39
C GLY A 164 6.78 -7.91 -3.87
N GLN A 165 5.67 -7.48 -3.25
CA GLN A 165 4.61 -8.36 -2.76
C GLN A 165 4.03 -9.25 -3.87
N PHE A 166 3.86 -8.72 -5.09
CA PHE A 166 3.37 -9.49 -6.23
C PHE A 166 4.32 -10.63 -6.62
N LEU A 167 5.63 -10.37 -6.56
CA LEU A 167 6.64 -11.39 -6.86
C LEU A 167 6.70 -12.44 -5.76
N GLN A 168 6.63 -12.03 -4.49
CA GLN A 168 6.62 -12.96 -3.36
C GLN A 168 5.41 -13.91 -3.39
N ALA A 169 4.23 -13.41 -3.73
CA ALA A 169 3.02 -14.23 -3.87
C ALA A 169 3.20 -15.40 -4.85
N GLN A 170 4.13 -15.29 -5.80
CA GLN A 170 4.45 -16.32 -6.78
C GLN A 170 5.57 -17.27 -6.36
N MET A 171 6.45 -16.88 -5.43
CA MET A 171 7.70 -17.61 -5.17
C MET A 171 7.49 -19.01 -4.60
N ARG A 172 6.40 -19.24 -3.86
CA ARG A 172 6.07 -20.52 -3.23
C ARG A 172 5.10 -21.37 -4.06
N LEU A 173 4.69 -20.89 -5.24
CA LEU A 173 3.73 -21.58 -6.09
C LEU A 173 4.43 -22.58 -7.01
N THR A 174 3.81 -23.75 -7.21
CA THR A 174 4.21 -24.68 -8.28
C THR A 174 4.03 -24.03 -9.65
N PRO A 175 4.70 -24.51 -10.71
CA PRO A 175 4.55 -23.95 -12.06
C PRO A 175 3.09 -23.84 -12.52
N ALA A 176 2.25 -24.83 -12.23
CA ALA A 176 0.82 -24.81 -12.56
C ALA A 176 0.07 -23.73 -11.77
N LYS A 177 0.24 -23.67 -10.44
CA LYS A 177 -0.38 -22.65 -9.59
C LYS A 177 0.10 -21.23 -9.94
N LYS A 178 1.36 -21.08 -10.34
CA LYS A 178 1.90 -19.81 -10.81
C LYS A 178 1.26 -19.35 -12.11
N ARG A 179 1.02 -20.26 -13.07
CA ARG A 179 0.28 -19.94 -14.30
C ARG A 179 -1.15 -19.50 -13.97
N GLN A 180 -1.86 -20.24 -13.12
CA GLN A 180 -3.20 -19.86 -12.67
C GLN A 180 -3.22 -18.50 -11.96
N PHE A 181 -2.24 -18.24 -11.09
CA PHE A 181 -2.09 -16.95 -10.41
C PHE A 181 -1.90 -15.81 -11.41
N LEU A 182 -1.07 -15.98 -12.44
CA LEU A 182 -0.81 -14.95 -13.46
C LEU A 182 -1.97 -14.76 -14.44
N LEU A 183 -2.80 -15.79 -14.67
CA LEU A 183 -4.05 -15.66 -15.42
C LEU A 183 -5.04 -14.78 -14.65
N GLN A 184 -5.22 -15.04 -13.35
CA GLN A 184 -6.14 -14.27 -12.52
C GLN A 184 -5.60 -12.88 -12.16
N ASN A 185 -4.28 -12.73 -11.99
CA ASN A 185 -3.62 -11.49 -11.56
C ASN A 185 -2.57 -11.07 -12.61
N PRO A 186 -3.01 -10.59 -13.79
CA PRO A 186 -2.08 -10.24 -14.85
C PRO A 186 -1.20 -9.05 -14.44
N LYS A 187 0.06 -9.04 -14.90
CA LYS A 187 1.04 -7.97 -14.56
C LYS A 187 0.56 -6.57 -14.96
N SER A 188 -0.23 -6.47 -16.04
CA SER A 188 -0.83 -5.22 -16.49
C SER A 188 -1.84 -4.65 -15.49
N LYS A 189 -2.41 -5.49 -14.61
CA LYS A 189 -3.37 -5.12 -13.56
C LYS A 189 -2.75 -5.07 -12.16
N VAL A 190 -1.44 -4.86 -12.06
CA VAL A 190 -0.78 -4.55 -10.79
C VAL A 190 -0.80 -3.04 -10.56
N ILE A 191 -1.14 -2.63 -9.34
CA ILE A 191 -1.15 -1.22 -8.88
C ILE A 191 -0.27 -1.13 -7.64
N THR A 192 0.76 -0.30 -7.68
CA THR A 192 1.55 0.00 -6.47
C THR A 192 0.90 1.10 -5.64
N LYS A 193 1.27 1.23 -4.36
CA LYS A 193 0.85 2.37 -3.53
C LYS A 193 1.18 3.74 -4.14
N THR A 194 2.31 3.84 -4.86
CA THR A 194 2.73 5.06 -5.54
C THR A 194 1.91 5.33 -6.80
N ASP A 195 1.45 4.29 -7.50
CA ASP A 195 0.51 4.45 -8.62
C ASP A 195 -0.84 4.95 -8.13
N LEU A 196 -1.35 4.39 -7.03
CA LEU A 196 -2.60 4.83 -6.41
C LEU A 196 -2.51 6.32 -6.01
N ALA A 197 -1.43 6.70 -5.33
CA ALA A 197 -1.19 8.09 -4.94
C ALA A 197 -1.08 9.02 -6.16
N LYS A 198 -0.44 8.56 -7.24
CA LYS A 198 -0.31 9.33 -8.49
C LYS A 198 -1.67 9.62 -9.09
N VAL A 199 -2.49 8.60 -9.34
CA VAL A 199 -3.78 8.80 -10.01
C VAL A 199 -4.79 9.56 -9.15
N ARG A 200 -4.80 9.33 -7.83
CA ARG A 200 -5.69 10.04 -6.92
C ARG A 200 -5.30 11.52 -6.81
N ASN A 201 -4.02 11.85 -6.64
CA ASN A 201 -3.60 13.25 -6.60
C ASN A 201 -3.74 13.96 -7.95
N THR A 202 -3.53 13.25 -9.07
CA THR A 202 -3.83 13.76 -10.41
C THR A 202 -5.31 14.16 -10.51
N TRP A 203 -6.22 13.29 -10.10
CA TRP A 203 -7.66 13.54 -10.17
C TRP A 203 -8.12 14.64 -9.21
N SER A 204 -7.46 14.78 -8.07
CA SER A 204 -7.65 15.90 -7.13
C SER A 204 -7.03 17.22 -7.61
N GLU A 205 -6.78 17.37 -8.92
CA GLU A 205 -6.25 18.61 -9.54
C GLU A 205 -4.88 19.05 -8.97
N MET A 206 -4.01 18.10 -8.55
CA MET A 206 -2.65 18.37 -8.06
C MET A 206 -1.52 17.90 -9.00
N PRO A 207 -1.55 18.19 -10.32
CA PRO A 207 -0.54 17.68 -11.26
C PRO A 207 0.87 18.22 -10.99
N HIS A 208 0.97 19.40 -10.38
CA HIS A 208 2.23 20.01 -9.99
C HIS A 208 2.90 19.28 -8.80
N ILE A 209 2.12 18.68 -7.88
CA ILE A 209 2.63 17.82 -6.81
C ILE A 209 3.07 16.46 -7.36
N VAL A 210 2.27 15.86 -8.24
CA VAL A 210 2.61 14.61 -8.93
C VAL A 210 3.93 14.76 -9.68
N SER A 211 4.14 15.89 -10.35
CA SER A 211 5.37 16.20 -11.11
C SER A 211 6.62 16.39 -10.25
N LYS A 212 6.49 16.56 -8.92
CA LYS A 212 7.64 16.59 -8.00
C LYS A 212 8.29 15.21 -7.81
N GLY A 213 7.66 14.15 -8.29
CA GLY A 213 8.17 12.78 -8.27
C GLY A 213 7.43 11.89 -7.27
N ALA A 214 7.60 10.58 -7.44
CA ALA A 214 6.81 9.56 -6.73
C ALA A 214 6.87 9.69 -5.21
N GLN A 215 8.03 10.01 -4.63
CA GLN A 215 8.20 10.14 -3.18
C GLN A 215 7.40 11.32 -2.63
N THR A 216 7.63 12.53 -3.16
CA THR A 216 6.94 13.75 -2.72
C THR A 216 5.44 13.65 -2.91
N ASN A 217 5.01 13.10 -4.06
CA ASN A 217 3.60 12.87 -4.33
C ASN A 217 2.98 11.90 -3.32
N PHE A 218 3.66 10.80 -3.02
CA PHE A 218 3.18 9.82 -2.06
C PHE A 218 3.08 10.41 -0.66
N MET A 219 4.04 11.23 -0.22
CA MET A 219 3.95 11.88 1.10
C MET A 219 2.72 12.78 1.21
N LYS A 220 2.41 13.58 0.17
CA LYS A 220 1.19 14.39 0.18
C LYS A 220 -0.07 13.54 0.19
N PHE A 221 -0.08 12.44 -0.56
CA PHE A 221 -1.20 11.49 -0.53
C PHE A 221 -1.38 10.86 0.86
N ALA A 222 -0.27 10.44 1.50
CA ALA A 222 -0.30 9.82 2.81
C ALA A 222 -0.85 10.77 3.89
N GLU A 223 -0.43 12.04 3.88
CA GLU A 223 -0.97 13.11 4.74
C GLU A 223 -2.50 13.23 4.59
N LEU A 224 -2.99 13.34 3.35
CA LEU A 224 -4.44 13.46 3.08
C LEU A 224 -5.22 12.21 3.49
N ILE A 225 -4.65 11.03 3.30
CA ILE A 225 -5.30 9.77 3.67
C ILE A 225 -5.34 9.58 5.18
N ASP A 226 -4.30 9.94 5.91
CA ASP A 226 -4.24 9.84 7.37
C ASP A 226 -5.31 10.71 8.03
N GLU A 227 -5.44 11.97 7.58
CA GLU A 227 -6.49 12.90 8.02
C GLU A 227 -7.90 12.37 7.68
N ALA A 228 -8.10 11.94 6.44
CA ALA A 228 -9.39 11.43 5.97
C ALA A 228 -9.78 10.11 6.65
N TRP A 229 -8.81 9.25 6.97
CA TRP A 229 -9.02 7.99 7.68
C TRP A 229 -9.47 8.23 9.11
N THR A 230 -8.79 9.15 9.81
CA THR A 230 -9.14 9.54 11.18
C THR A 230 -10.53 10.16 11.25
N THR A 231 -10.90 10.94 10.22
CA THR A 231 -12.22 11.58 10.15
C THR A 231 -13.33 10.58 9.86
N ASN A 232 -13.16 9.72 8.85
CA ASN A 232 -14.15 8.73 8.46
C ASN A 232 -13.51 7.66 7.56
N ASP A 233 -13.13 6.53 8.14
CA ASP A 233 -12.50 5.44 7.38
C ASP A 233 -13.48 4.72 6.44
N SER A 234 -14.80 4.75 6.71
CA SER A 234 -15.82 4.06 5.90
C SER A 234 -15.94 4.58 4.47
N GLN A 235 -15.38 5.76 4.18
CA GLN A 235 -15.27 6.29 2.82
C GLN A 235 -14.29 5.48 1.96
N PHE A 236 -13.33 4.80 2.59
CA PHE A 236 -12.40 3.90 1.92
C PHE A 236 -13.00 2.51 1.89
N ASN A 237 -13.80 2.28 0.85
CA ASN A 237 -14.60 1.08 0.66
C ASN A 237 -14.38 0.50 -0.74
N GLU A 238 -15.19 -0.51 -1.10
CA GLU A 238 -15.15 -1.18 -2.40
C GLU A 238 -15.35 -0.21 -3.57
N ARG A 239 -16.26 0.77 -3.44
CA ARG A 239 -16.47 1.82 -4.45
C ARG A 239 -15.21 2.68 -4.60
N TYR A 240 -14.60 3.11 -3.50
CA TYR A 240 -13.33 3.85 -3.56
C TYR A 240 -12.23 3.03 -4.24
N PHE A 241 -12.13 1.73 -3.97
CA PHE A 241 -11.15 0.88 -4.64
C PHE A 241 -11.39 0.81 -6.15
N THR A 242 -12.61 0.49 -6.59
CA THR A 242 -12.96 0.36 -8.02
C THR A 242 -12.84 1.68 -8.78
N GLU A 243 -13.24 2.81 -8.20
CA GLU A 243 -13.02 4.14 -8.78
C GLU A 243 -11.52 4.48 -8.89
N SER A 244 -10.70 4.09 -7.90
CA SER A 244 -9.25 4.25 -8.01
C SER A 244 -8.68 3.48 -9.19
N VAL A 245 -9.18 2.26 -9.42
CA VAL A 245 -8.77 1.45 -10.56
C VAL A 245 -9.23 2.06 -11.87
N ALA A 246 -10.43 2.62 -11.95
CA ALA A 246 -10.90 3.36 -13.13
C ALA A 246 -9.96 4.53 -13.47
N LEU A 247 -9.48 5.26 -12.47
CA LEU A 247 -8.45 6.30 -12.66
C LEU A 247 -7.11 5.72 -13.13
N VAL A 248 -6.71 4.53 -12.67
CA VAL A 248 -5.53 3.82 -13.20
C VAL A 248 -5.73 3.43 -14.67
N ILE A 249 -6.91 2.97 -15.06
CA ILE A 249 -7.24 2.63 -16.45
C ILE A 249 -7.14 3.88 -17.33
N LEU A 250 -7.74 5.00 -16.91
CA LEU A 250 -7.61 6.30 -17.59
C LEU A 250 -6.15 6.73 -17.74
N PHE A 251 -5.38 6.67 -16.65
CA PHE A 251 -3.97 7.07 -16.65
C PHE A 251 -3.14 6.22 -17.60
N LYS A 252 -3.27 4.88 -17.54
CA LYS A 252 -2.55 3.95 -18.42
C LYS A 252 -2.96 4.11 -19.88
N HIS A 253 -4.25 4.34 -20.15
CA HIS A 253 -4.76 4.58 -21.49
C HIS A 253 -4.13 5.83 -22.10
N LEU A 254 -4.19 6.98 -21.41
CA LEU A 254 -3.61 8.21 -21.91
C LEU A 254 -2.08 8.12 -22.03
N GLU A 255 -1.43 7.47 -21.06
CA GLU A 255 0.00 7.19 -21.13
C GLU A 255 0.32 6.42 -22.41
N ALA A 256 -0.42 5.36 -22.75
CA ALA A 256 -0.22 4.58 -23.98
C ALA A 256 -0.58 5.34 -25.27
N LEU A 257 -1.51 6.30 -25.19
CA LEU A 257 -2.01 7.08 -26.32
C LEU A 257 -1.02 8.13 -26.81
N ILE A 258 -0.40 8.89 -25.88
CA ILE A 258 0.46 10.04 -26.21
C ILE A 258 1.57 9.72 -27.23
N PRO A 259 2.34 8.62 -27.10
CA PRO A 259 3.40 8.31 -28.07
C PRO A 259 2.94 8.06 -29.50
N ARG A 260 1.63 7.95 -29.75
CA ARG A 260 1.03 7.71 -31.07
C ARG A 260 0.51 9.00 -31.72
N GLN A 261 0.57 10.13 -31.01
CA GLN A 261 0.04 11.40 -31.48
C GLN A 261 1.07 12.13 -32.35
N GLU A 262 0.62 12.78 -33.43
CA GLU A 262 1.50 13.43 -34.41
C GLU A 262 2.29 14.61 -33.82
N TRP A 263 1.69 15.35 -32.88
CA TRP A 263 2.31 16.50 -32.21
C TRP A 263 3.36 16.09 -31.15
N TYR A 264 3.53 14.81 -30.85
CA TYR A 264 4.37 14.37 -29.73
C TYR A 264 5.86 14.27 -30.11
N GLU A 265 6.64 15.29 -29.74
CA GLU A 265 8.07 15.42 -30.06
C GLU A 265 9.04 14.63 -29.15
N GLN A 266 8.56 13.62 -28.42
CA GLN A 266 9.29 12.86 -27.39
C GLN A 266 9.66 13.68 -26.13
N GLY A 267 9.57 13.05 -24.95
CA GLY A 267 9.81 13.71 -23.65
C GLY A 267 8.53 14.12 -22.92
N TYR A 268 8.64 14.50 -21.63
CA TYR A 268 7.57 15.03 -20.77
C TYR A 268 6.25 14.23 -20.65
N ARG A 269 6.19 12.99 -21.17
CA ARG A 269 4.98 12.14 -21.19
C ARG A 269 4.25 12.10 -19.86
N ALA A 270 4.97 11.86 -18.76
CA ALA A 270 4.38 11.78 -17.43
C ALA A 270 3.72 13.12 -17.01
N ASN A 271 4.32 14.26 -17.39
CA ASN A 271 3.76 15.58 -17.11
C ASN A 271 2.51 15.82 -17.96
N ILE A 272 2.55 15.52 -19.26
CA ILE A 272 1.40 15.66 -20.16
C ILE A 272 0.22 14.84 -19.64
N VAL A 273 0.41 13.56 -19.29
CA VAL A 273 -0.66 12.69 -18.76
C VAL A 273 -1.30 13.29 -17.50
N THR A 274 -0.50 13.65 -16.49
CA THR A 274 -1.07 14.13 -15.23
C THR A 274 -1.76 15.49 -15.38
N TYR A 275 -1.22 16.40 -16.18
CA TYR A 275 -1.84 17.71 -16.39
C TYR A 275 -3.12 17.59 -17.22
N SER A 276 -3.15 16.68 -18.20
CA SER A 276 -4.33 16.46 -19.05
C SER A 276 -5.50 15.87 -18.27
N LEU A 277 -5.26 14.88 -17.42
CA LEU A 277 -6.31 14.29 -16.59
C LEU A 277 -6.83 15.27 -15.53
N ALA A 278 -5.93 16.06 -14.92
CA ALA A 278 -6.32 17.12 -14.00
C ALA A 278 -7.16 18.20 -14.71
N LEU A 279 -6.76 18.61 -15.92
CA LEU A 279 -7.52 19.57 -16.72
C LEU A 279 -8.88 19.00 -17.15
N LEU A 280 -8.95 17.73 -17.56
CA LEU A 280 -10.22 17.06 -17.88
C LEU A 280 -11.19 17.14 -16.70
N HIS A 281 -10.74 16.78 -15.50
CA HIS A 281 -11.58 16.85 -14.29
C HIS A 281 -12.07 18.28 -14.02
N GLN A 282 -11.19 19.28 -14.16
CA GLN A 282 -11.58 20.68 -14.03
C GLN A 282 -12.62 21.10 -15.09
N LEU A 283 -12.43 20.72 -16.36
CA LEU A 283 -13.35 21.08 -17.44
C LEU A 283 -14.75 20.48 -17.20
N ILE A 284 -14.83 19.23 -16.74
CA ILE A 284 -16.10 18.60 -16.33
C ILE A 284 -16.76 19.42 -15.21
N ARG A 285 -16.01 19.78 -14.17
CA ARG A 285 -16.51 20.57 -13.03
C ARG A 285 -17.02 21.96 -13.46
N LYS A 286 -16.35 22.62 -14.41
CA LYS A 286 -16.73 23.94 -14.93
C LYS A 286 -17.94 23.88 -15.87
N GLN A 287 -17.99 22.91 -16.77
CA GLN A 287 -18.98 22.84 -17.86
C GLN A 287 -20.25 22.06 -17.45
N PHE A 288 -20.13 21.08 -16.56
CA PHE A 288 -21.23 20.21 -16.12
C PHE A 288 -21.37 20.24 -14.59
N LYS A 289 -21.79 21.39 -14.03
CA LYS A 289 -21.79 21.67 -12.58
C LYS A 289 -22.39 20.57 -11.68
N ASN A 290 -23.43 19.88 -12.15
CA ASN A 290 -24.17 18.85 -11.40
C ASN A 290 -23.82 17.41 -11.83
N MET A 291 -22.77 17.23 -12.63
CA MET A 291 -22.35 15.94 -13.14
C MET A 291 -20.88 15.69 -12.80
N GLU A 292 -20.47 14.43 -12.84
CA GLU A 292 -19.08 13.96 -12.68
C GLU A 292 -18.82 12.84 -13.69
N LEU A 293 -17.54 12.52 -13.95
CA LEU A 293 -17.20 11.40 -14.83
C LEU A 293 -17.68 10.09 -14.18
N ASP A 294 -18.37 9.24 -14.94
CA ASP A 294 -18.79 7.93 -14.45
C ASP A 294 -17.61 6.95 -14.40
N LEU A 295 -16.85 7.03 -13.30
CA LEU A 295 -15.73 6.13 -13.03
C LEU A 295 -16.18 4.67 -12.86
N GLN A 296 -17.41 4.43 -12.39
CA GLN A 296 -17.94 3.07 -12.25
C GLN A 296 -18.17 2.43 -13.62
N SER A 297 -18.68 3.17 -14.61
CA SER A 297 -18.78 2.70 -15.99
C SER A 297 -17.42 2.33 -16.59
N ILE A 298 -16.36 3.11 -16.32
CA ILE A 298 -14.99 2.78 -16.77
C ILE A 298 -14.49 1.50 -16.09
N TRP A 299 -14.73 1.34 -14.78
CA TRP A 299 -14.44 0.09 -14.08
C TRP A 299 -15.20 -1.09 -14.69
N GLN A 300 -16.50 -0.96 -14.95
CA GLN A 300 -17.29 -2.07 -15.51
C GLN A 300 -16.82 -2.46 -16.91
N ARG A 301 -16.44 -1.49 -17.74
CA ARG A 301 -15.92 -1.71 -19.10
C ARG A 301 -14.48 -2.20 -19.14
N GLN A 302 -13.73 -2.02 -18.05
CA GLN A 302 -12.27 -2.22 -17.97
C GLN A 302 -11.49 -1.47 -19.09
N SER A 303 -12.10 -0.43 -19.65
CA SER A 303 -11.57 0.33 -20.79
C SER A 303 -12.11 1.76 -20.77
N VAL A 304 -11.42 2.66 -21.46
CA VAL A 304 -11.81 4.08 -21.56
C VAL A 304 -12.79 4.23 -22.73
N PRO A 305 -13.96 4.87 -22.53
CA PRO A 305 -14.89 5.16 -23.62
C PRO A 305 -14.28 6.09 -24.68
N GLU A 306 -14.64 5.87 -25.93
CA GLU A 306 -14.13 6.64 -27.09
C GLU A 306 -14.34 8.16 -26.95
N SER A 307 -15.47 8.59 -26.39
CA SER A 307 -15.73 10.02 -26.14
C SER A 307 -14.75 10.63 -25.13
N VAL A 308 -14.29 9.84 -24.15
CA VAL A 308 -13.26 10.26 -23.21
C VAL A 308 -11.89 10.28 -23.88
N THR A 309 -11.60 9.29 -24.73
CA THR A 309 -10.36 9.22 -25.52
C THR A 309 -10.20 10.45 -26.41
N LYS A 310 -11.20 10.78 -27.23
CA LYS A 310 -11.17 11.96 -28.12
C LYS A 310 -10.96 13.28 -27.36
N ALA A 311 -11.65 13.44 -26.23
CA ALA A 311 -11.47 14.62 -25.39
C ALA A 311 -10.04 14.69 -24.83
N LEU A 312 -9.48 13.56 -24.38
CA LEU A 312 -8.12 13.50 -23.86
C LEU A 312 -7.05 13.75 -24.93
N GLU A 313 -7.27 13.39 -26.19
CA GLU A 313 -6.36 13.72 -27.30
C GLU A 313 -6.20 15.23 -27.47
N GLN A 314 -7.33 15.93 -27.58
CA GLN A 314 -7.34 17.39 -27.71
C GLN A 314 -6.77 18.08 -26.47
N ILE A 315 -7.14 17.61 -25.27
CA ILE A 315 -6.62 18.16 -24.02
C ILE A 315 -5.10 17.94 -23.93
N ALA A 316 -4.60 16.75 -24.27
CA ALA A 316 -3.19 16.43 -24.17
C ALA A 316 -2.32 17.27 -25.11
N GLU A 317 -2.81 17.53 -26.32
CA GLU A 317 -2.16 18.43 -27.27
C GLU A 317 -2.05 19.86 -26.72
N GLN A 318 -3.17 20.42 -26.24
CA GLN A 318 -3.19 21.77 -25.68
C GLN A 318 -2.33 21.89 -24.42
N VAL A 319 -2.34 20.86 -23.58
CA VAL A 319 -1.47 20.78 -22.40
C VAL A 319 -0.01 20.74 -22.81
N PHE A 320 0.36 19.93 -23.81
CA PHE A 320 1.72 19.88 -24.33
C PHE A 320 2.21 21.27 -24.71
N TYR A 321 1.50 21.96 -25.61
CA TYR A 321 1.87 23.31 -26.03
C TYR A 321 1.94 24.30 -24.87
N ARG A 322 1.04 24.20 -23.89
CA ARG A 322 1.05 25.11 -22.74
C ARG A 322 2.24 24.87 -21.80
N ILE A 323 2.63 23.62 -21.55
CA ILE A 323 3.77 23.32 -20.65
C ILE A 323 5.13 23.53 -21.36
N THR A 324 5.15 23.47 -22.69
CA THR A 324 6.34 23.72 -23.53
C THR A 324 6.38 25.11 -24.17
N ASP A 325 5.48 26.02 -23.76
CA ASP A 325 5.42 27.39 -24.25
C ASP A 325 6.77 28.11 -24.07
N PRO A 326 7.34 28.74 -25.11
CA PRO A 326 8.66 29.40 -25.03
C PRO A 326 8.70 30.59 -24.06
N ASN A 327 7.56 31.23 -23.76
CA ASN A 327 7.44 32.38 -22.86
C ASN A 327 7.23 31.98 -21.40
N ARG A 328 7.33 30.68 -21.07
CA ARG A 328 7.16 30.19 -19.69
C ARG A 328 8.21 30.80 -18.73
N PRO A 329 7.85 31.08 -17.46
CA PRO A 329 8.78 31.67 -16.49
C PRO A 329 9.98 30.79 -16.10
N THR A 330 9.91 29.48 -16.36
CA THR A 330 10.96 28.51 -16.02
C THR A 330 11.37 27.73 -17.25
N ILE A 331 12.62 27.92 -17.71
CA ILE A 331 13.14 27.35 -18.97
C ILE A 331 13.01 25.81 -19.00
N ASN A 332 13.40 25.13 -17.93
CA ASN A 332 13.31 23.67 -17.86
C ASN A 332 11.86 23.21 -17.62
N VAL A 333 11.26 22.56 -18.61
CA VAL A 333 9.86 22.09 -18.58
C VAL A 333 9.56 21.21 -17.37
N THR A 334 10.46 20.29 -17.01
CA THR A 334 10.22 19.39 -15.85
C THR A 334 10.26 20.13 -14.51
N GLN A 335 11.02 21.23 -14.40
CA GLN A 335 11.01 22.08 -13.21
C GLN A 335 9.81 23.03 -13.22
N TRP A 336 9.40 23.50 -14.40
CA TRP A 336 8.19 24.29 -14.57
C TRP A 336 6.95 23.51 -14.10
N CYS A 337 6.81 22.26 -14.55
CA CYS A 337 5.71 21.37 -14.15
C CYS A 337 5.67 21.05 -12.65
N LYS A 338 6.67 21.41 -11.84
CA LYS A 338 6.65 21.24 -10.37
C LYS A 338 6.08 22.44 -9.64
N ARG A 339 5.86 23.55 -10.36
CA ARG A 339 5.37 24.82 -9.82
C ARG A 339 3.86 24.90 -9.95
N GLU A 340 3.22 25.47 -8.95
CA GLU A 340 1.78 25.76 -8.99
C GLU A 340 1.44 26.72 -10.13
N GLY A 341 2.31 27.67 -10.46
CA GLY A 341 2.14 28.56 -11.61
C GLY A 341 1.96 27.84 -12.96
N CYS A 342 2.56 26.65 -13.13
CA CYS A 342 2.34 25.83 -14.33
C CYS A 342 0.94 25.22 -14.35
N TRP A 343 0.44 24.81 -13.17
CA TRP A 343 -0.95 24.38 -13.06
C TRP A 343 -1.89 25.53 -13.39
N ASN A 344 -1.70 26.69 -12.77
CA ASN A 344 -2.52 27.88 -13.03
C ASN A 344 -2.57 28.23 -14.53
N SER A 345 -1.45 28.20 -15.25
CA SER A 345 -1.44 28.46 -16.68
C SER A 345 -2.19 27.39 -17.50
N VAL A 346 -2.10 26.11 -17.12
CA VAL A 346 -2.89 25.05 -17.77
C VAL A 346 -4.39 25.21 -17.50
N GLN A 347 -4.78 25.73 -16.34
CA GLN A 347 -6.19 25.97 -16.01
C GLN A 347 -6.86 27.05 -16.88
N GLU A 348 -6.07 27.89 -17.55
CA GLU A 348 -6.52 28.92 -18.50
C GLU A 348 -6.79 28.39 -19.91
N ILE A 349 -6.49 27.10 -20.18
CA ILE A 349 -6.82 26.48 -21.47
C ILE A 349 -8.35 26.44 -21.61
N ASN A 350 -8.86 27.15 -22.62
CA ASN A 350 -10.28 27.22 -22.94
C ASN A 350 -10.60 26.14 -23.99
N LEU A 351 -11.06 24.98 -23.51
CA LEU A 351 -11.49 23.86 -24.34
C LEU A 351 -12.93 23.49 -23.98
N ILE A 352 -13.79 23.31 -24.98
CA ILE A 352 -15.18 22.90 -24.79
C ILE A 352 -15.27 21.39 -25.00
N LEU A 353 -15.75 20.65 -23.99
CA LEU A 353 -15.98 19.23 -24.14
C LEU A 353 -17.16 19.00 -25.10
N PRO A 354 -17.06 18.03 -26.03
CA PRO A 354 -18.10 17.82 -27.03
C PRO A 354 -19.42 17.41 -26.36
N ALA A 355 -20.57 17.71 -26.98
CA ALA A 355 -21.89 17.45 -26.38
C ALA A 355 -22.11 15.97 -26.05
N GLU A 356 -21.58 15.06 -26.86
CA GLU A 356 -21.59 13.61 -26.64
C GLU A 356 -20.84 13.18 -25.36
N PHE A 357 -19.99 14.03 -24.79
CA PHE A 357 -19.30 13.79 -23.52
C PHE A 357 -20.29 13.63 -22.36
N SER A 358 -21.50 14.21 -22.45
CA SER A 358 -22.56 14.01 -21.45
C SER A 358 -22.95 12.54 -21.26
N SER A 359 -22.75 11.68 -22.27
CA SER A 359 -23.07 10.24 -22.21
C SER A 359 -22.17 9.42 -21.29
N VAL A 360 -21.01 9.97 -20.89
CA VAL A 360 -20.05 9.33 -19.96
C VAL A 360 -20.04 9.99 -18.58
N LEU A 361 -20.98 10.91 -18.35
CA LEU A 361 -21.14 11.58 -17.07
C LEU A 361 -22.31 10.97 -16.28
N ILE A 362 -22.23 11.10 -14.95
CA ILE A 362 -23.25 10.69 -13.99
C ILE A 362 -23.62 11.88 -13.10
N GLY A 363 -24.87 11.93 -12.63
CA GLY A 363 -25.35 13.01 -11.76
C GLY A 363 -24.71 12.96 -10.37
N LYS A 364 -24.30 14.12 -9.84
CA LYS A 364 -23.72 14.23 -8.48
C LYS A 364 -24.64 13.72 -7.39
N ALA A 365 -25.95 13.87 -7.55
CA ALA A 365 -26.93 13.35 -6.60
C ALA A 365 -26.91 11.82 -6.55
N GLU A 366 -26.80 11.17 -7.71
CA GLU A 366 -26.72 9.72 -7.85
C GLU A 366 -25.38 9.19 -7.30
N VAL A 367 -24.27 9.87 -7.60
CA VAL A 367 -22.95 9.57 -7.03
C VAL A 367 -23.02 9.62 -5.50
N ARG A 368 -23.53 10.70 -4.92
CA ARG A 368 -23.65 10.86 -3.46
C ARG A 368 -24.54 9.80 -2.81
N ALA A 369 -25.65 9.42 -3.47
CA ALA A 369 -26.53 8.37 -2.97
C ALA A 369 -25.78 7.03 -2.90
N ALA A 370 -25.04 6.69 -3.95
CA ALA A 370 -24.29 5.46 -4.03
C ALA A 370 -23.03 5.46 -3.13
N GLU A 371 -22.38 6.61 -2.93
CA GLU A 371 -21.32 6.78 -1.91
C GLU A 371 -21.85 6.55 -0.49
N LYS A 372 -23.06 7.05 -0.20
CA LYS A 372 -23.70 6.85 1.11
C LYS A 372 -23.98 5.37 1.38
N GLU A 373 -24.50 4.65 0.39
CA GLU A 373 -24.74 3.20 0.53
C GLU A 373 -23.41 2.43 0.68
N ALA A 374 -22.40 2.75 -0.14
CA ALA A 374 -21.09 2.10 -0.02
C ALA A 374 -20.42 2.33 1.35
N ARG A 375 -20.60 3.51 1.96
CA ARG A 375 -20.14 3.78 3.33
C ARG A 375 -20.88 2.94 4.38
N LYS A 376 -22.20 2.81 4.22
CA LYS A 376 -23.03 1.99 5.11
C LYS A 376 -22.63 0.52 5.03
N ASP A 377 -22.43 -0.02 3.82
CA ASP A 377 -21.96 -1.38 3.60
C ASP A 377 -20.58 -1.61 4.22
N GLN A 378 -19.65 -0.66 4.04
CA GLN A 378 -18.33 -0.76 4.65
C GLN A 378 -18.39 -0.73 6.16
N LYS A 379 -19.27 0.08 6.76
CA LYS A 379 -19.46 0.10 8.21
C LYS A 379 -19.95 -1.26 8.73
N MET A 380 -20.97 -1.85 8.07
CA MET A 380 -21.48 -3.17 8.44
C MET A 380 -20.41 -4.26 8.28
N LEU A 381 -19.61 -4.20 7.21
CA LEU A 381 -18.49 -5.13 7.00
C LEU A 381 -17.44 -4.99 8.11
N SER A 382 -17.01 -3.77 8.41
CA SER A 382 -16.03 -3.50 9.48
C SER A 382 -16.53 -3.96 10.86
N GLU A 383 -17.83 -3.83 11.13
CA GLU A 383 -18.46 -4.32 12.37
C GLU A 383 -18.47 -5.86 12.43
N THR A 384 -18.78 -6.51 11.31
CA THR A 384 -18.76 -7.98 11.20
C THR A 384 -17.36 -8.54 11.34
N GLU A 385 -16.37 -7.93 10.67
CA GLU A 385 -14.96 -8.32 10.77
C GLU A 385 -14.44 -8.17 12.21
N ALA A 386 -14.87 -7.13 12.92
CA ALA A 386 -14.52 -6.94 14.32
C ALA A 386 -15.09 -8.05 15.21
N GLN A 387 -16.35 -8.45 15.00
CA GLN A 387 -16.94 -9.57 15.73
C GLN A 387 -16.22 -10.89 15.48
N VAL A 388 -15.89 -11.18 14.22
CA VAL A 388 -15.12 -12.38 13.85
C VAL A 388 -13.76 -12.38 14.53
N LYS A 389 -13.06 -11.24 14.57
CA LYS A 389 -11.78 -11.13 15.28
C LYS A 389 -11.93 -11.31 16.78
N VAL A 390 -12.98 -10.74 17.40
CA VAL A 390 -13.22 -10.91 18.84
C VAL A 390 -13.41 -12.39 19.21
N LEU A 391 -14.07 -13.16 18.33
CA LEU A 391 -14.27 -14.60 18.49
C LEU A 391 -13.00 -15.45 18.35
N GLN A 392 -11.90 -14.88 17.84
CA GLN A 392 -10.61 -15.58 17.78
C GLN A 392 -9.94 -15.69 19.15
N TYR A 393 -10.43 -14.95 20.14
CA TYR A 393 -9.92 -14.94 21.51
C TYR A 393 -10.92 -15.58 22.48
N SER A 394 -10.43 -16.32 23.46
CA SER A 394 -11.26 -16.97 24.46
C SER A 394 -11.81 -16.00 25.50
N ALA A 395 -12.89 -16.37 26.18
CA ALA A 395 -13.44 -15.60 27.29
C ALA A 395 -12.39 -15.32 28.40
N ASP A 396 -11.47 -16.25 28.64
CA ASP A 396 -10.41 -16.06 29.65
C ASP A 396 -9.36 -15.04 29.21
N GLN A 397 -9.02 -14.97 27.93
CA GLN A 397 -8.16 -13.91 27.39
C GLN A 397 -8.81 -12.53 27.57
N TRP A 398 -10.11 -12.42 27.32
CA TRP A 398 -10.86 -11.19 27.57
C TRP A 398 -10.93 -10.83 29.07
N LYS A 399 -11.02 -11.81 29.98
CA LYS A 399 -10.95 -11.57 31.42
C LYS A 399 -9.58 -11.03 31.84
N LYS A 400 -8.49 -11.58 31.29
CA LYS A 400 -7.13 -11.04 31.52
C LYS A 400 -7.04 -9.59 31.05
N LEU A 401 -7.53 -9.28 29.85
CA LEU A 401 -7.56 -7.91 29.34
C LEU A 401 -8.38 -7.01 30.26
N SER A 402 -9.55 -7.47 30.72
CA SER A 402 -10.39 -6.72 31.64
C SER A 402 -9.67 -6.39 32.94
N ALA A 403 -8.95 -7.36 33.53
CA ALA A 403 -8.19 -7.14 34.76
C ALA A 403 -7.06 -6.12 34.55
N PHE A 404 -6.31 -6.26 33.45
CA PHE A 404 -5.25 -5.32 33.08
C PHE A 404 -5.81 -3.90 32.86
N ALA A 405 -6.91 -3.78 32.12
CA ALA A 405 -7.52 -2.49 31.80
C ALA A 405 -8.08 -1.78 33.05
N ILE A 406 -8.58 -2.52 34.04
CA ILE A 406 -8.99 -1.99 35.35
C ILE A 406 -7.77 -1.49 36.13
N GLN A 407 -6.71 -2.30 36.20
CA GLN A 407 -5.47 -1.93 36.91
C GLN A 407 -4.86 -0.64 36.35
N LYS A 408 -4.83 -0.50 35.02
CA LYS A 408 -4.29 0.67 34.31
C LYS A 408 -5.28 1.82 34.15
N ARG A 409 -6.55 1.62 34.51
CA ARG A 409 -7.65 2.60 34.33
C ARG A 409 -7.76 3.14 32.89
N MET A 410 -7.60 2.26 31.91
CA MET A 410 -7.50 2.65 30.49
C MET A 410 -8.77 2.39 29.66
N ALA A 411 -9.77 1.71 30.24
CA ALA A 411 -11.04 1.40 29.58
C ALA A 411 -12.11 2.47 29.84
N SER A 412 -12.75 2.94 28.77
CA SER A 412 -13.94 3.79 28.80
C SER A 412 -15.20 3.02 29.26
N PRO A 413 -16.28 3.70 29.68
CA PRO A 413 -17.53 3.04 30.07
C PRO A 413 -18.08 2.07 29.02
N ASP A 414 -18.05 2.46 27.75
CA ASP A 414 -18.51 1.63 26.63
C ASP A 414 -17.64 0.39 26.44
N GLU A 415 -16.32 0.53 26.61
CA GLU A 415 -15.36 -0.60 26.54
C GLU A 415 -15.54 -1.55 27.71
N ASN A 416 -15.82 -1.05 28.92
CA ASN A 416 -16.15 -1.89 30.08
C ASN A 416 -17.44 -2.70 29.85
N MET A 417 -18.46 -2.08 29.25
CA MET A 417 -19.68 -2.79 28.86
C MET A 417 -19.38 -3.87 27.81
N ALA A 418 -18.55 -3.56 26.82
CA ALA A 418 -18.14 -4.51 25.80
C ALA A 418 -17.34 -5.69 26.39
N LEU A 419 -16.39 -5.43 27.31
CA LEU A 419 -15.62 -6.45 28.02
C LEU A 419 -16.52 -7.40 28.80
N LYS A 420 -17.56 -6.87 29.47
CA LYS A 420 -18.53 -7.70 30.19
C LYS A 420 -19.19 -8.74 29.29
N TYR A 421 -19.51 -8.38 28.04
CA TYR A 421 -20.04 -9.34 27.07
C TYR A 421 -18.97 -10.31 26.57
N ALA A 422 -17.77 -9.82 26.23
CA ALA A 422 -16.68 -10.65 25.73
C ALA A 422 -16.21 -11.72 26.73
N CYS A 423 -16.20 -11.40 28.04
CA CYS A 423 -15.88 -12.34 29.12
C CYS A 423 -16.91 -13.48 29.30
N GLN A 424 -18.06 -13.41 28.61
CA GLN A 424 -19.15 -14.39 28.65
C GLN A 424 -19.29 -15.18 27.34
N ILE A 425 -18.36 -15.07 26.40
CA ILE A 425 -18.33 -15.88 25.18
C ILE A 425 -18.26 -17.38 25.56
N PRO A 426 -19.07 -18.27 24.94
CA PRO A 426 -19.96 -18.03 23.80
C PRO A 426 -21.41 -17.63 24.15
N ASN A 427 -21.77 -17.56 25.44
CA ASN A 427 -23.17 -17.34 25.89
C ASN A 427 -23.68 -15.92 25.60
N LYS A 428 -22.79 -14.93 25.58
CA LYS A 428 -23.09 -13.57 25.14
C LYS A 428 -22.03 -13.08 24.17
N MET A 429 -22.46 -12.19 23.28
CA MET A 429 -21.62 -11.65 22.23
C MET A 429 -21.67 -10.12 22.23
N PRO A 430 -20.52 -9.45 22.15
CA PRO A 430 -20.50 -8.03 21.86
C PRO A 430 -21.12 -7.73 20.48
N SER A 431 -21.83 -6.62 20.38
CA SER A 431 -22.27 -6.08 19.08
C SER A 431 -21.07 -5.72 18.19
N GLY A 432 -21.32 -5.44 16.90
CA GLY A 432 -20.30 -4.96 15.96
C GLY A 432 -19.53 -3.75 16.48
N TYR A 433 -20.27 -2.71 16.88
CA TYR A 433 -19.69 -1.51 17.49
C TYR A 433 -18.87 -1.81 18.75
N GLN A 434 -19.40 -2.62 19.67
CA GLN A 434 -18.68 -3.02 20.89
C GLN A 434 -17.41 -3.82 20.57
N SER A 435 -17.43 -4.66 19.54
CA SER A 435 -16.28 -5.44 19.09
C SER A 435 -15.15 -4.55 18.55
N GLN A 436 -15.49 -3.50 17.82
CA GLN A 436 -14.49 -2.51 17.37
C GLN A 436 -13.83 -1.79 18.55
N ARG A 437 -14.62 -1.38 19.55
CA ARG A 437 -14.12 -0.77 20.77
C ARG A 437 -13.22 -1.72 21.56
N LEU A 438 -13.57 -3.01 21.63
CA LEU A 438 -12.75 -4.05 22.28
C LEU A 438 -11.40 -4.24 21.61
N LEU A 439 -11.36 -4.31 20.28
CA LEU A 439 -10.11 -4.46 19.54
C LEU A 439 -9.22 -3.22 19.71
N ALA A 440 -9.81 -2.01 19.71
CA ALA A 440 -9.06 -0.78 19.99
C ALA A 440 -8.50 -0.75 21.42
N LEU A 441 -9.25 -1.24 22.42
CA LEU A 441 -8.74 -1.40 23.78
C LEU A 441 -7.61 -2.43 23.84
N LEU A 442 -7.76 -3.57 23.15
CA LEU A 442 -6.74 -4.62 23.09
C LEU A 442 -5.44 -4.09 22.47
N ASP A 443 -5.50 -3.36 21.35
CA ASP A 443 -4.32 -2.76 20.72
C ASP A 443 -3.62 -1.75 21.65
N ARG A 444 -4.39 -0.92 22.38
CA ARG A 444 -3.84 -0.01 23.39
C ARG A 444 -3.19 -0.79 24.54
N ALA A 445 -3.83 -1.84 25.03
CA ALA A 445 -3.31 -2.65 26.11
C ALA A 445 -2.01 -3.37 25.71
N LEU A 446 -1.96 -3.95 24.50
CA LEU A 446 -0.75 -4.56 23.95
C LEU A 446 0.41 -3.55 23.89
N SER A 447 0.11 -2.31 23.49
CA SER A 447 1.10 -1.22 23.47
C SER A 447 1.60 -0.84 24.87
N GLU A 448 0.79 -1.08 25.91
CA GLU A 448 1.14 -0.83 27.32
C GLU A 448 1.71 -2.06 28.06
N GLY A 449 1.96 -3.19 27.37
CA GLY A 449 2.60 -4.37 27.96
C GLY A 449 1.65 -5.50 28.35
N PHE A 450 0.40 -5.43 27.92
CA PHE A 450 -0.50 -6.56 28.04
C PHE A 450 -0.03 -7.73 27.16
N ASN A 451 -0.06 -8.94 27.72
CA ASN A 451 0.21 -10.18 26.99
C ASN A 451 -1.03 -11.09 27.06
N LEU A 452 -1.50 -11.49 25.88
CA LEU A 452 -2.72 -12.29 25.67
C LEU A 452 -2.60 -13.75 26.19
#